data_AF-A0AAU6KPF0-F1
#
_entry.id   AF-A0AAU6KPF0-F1
#
_cell.length_a   1.000
_cell.length_b   1.000
_cell.length_c   1.000
_cell.angle_alpha   90.00
_cell.angle_beta   90.00
_cell.angle_gamma   90.00
#
_symmetry.space_group_name_H-M   'P 1'
#
loop_
_entity.id
_entity.type
_entity.pdbx_description
1 polymer ?
#
loop_
_entity_poly.entity_id
_entity_poly.type
_entity_poly.pdbx_seq_one_letter_code
_entity_poly.pdbx_strand_id
1 'polypeptide(L)'
;MEQRLLPGYVRRGHDRILAEAVREAQQGHSRMLVLTGESSTGKTRACWEAVQPLAASEWRLWHPFDPTRAEAALEELHRVGSHTVVWLNEAHHYLGDLAAGERIAAAVHHLLTSPQRGPVLVLGTLWPHYLADYTTLPGPRGPDPYSRVRELLAGRTVSVPDTRDLAAATTLAEAGDRLLADALTRARADGRLTQDLAGGPALLERYHAGSPAAKAVLKAAMDACRLDVGLHLPQAFLTDAATDYLHDTDWNQLTDDWAERAYAELAAPVHGKQAPLSRVTPRPQRRPPGPPTPAEVPSLRPSGPVFRLADYLEQHGRTTRRHLCPRASFWHAAHAHLTRPEDLDNLTWAAEKRYRLQWAHHLRLRAAGHDSTTALVRLAEMRERAGDRESAETLARQAADHGHTTALFRLAKIRERAGNPEGAETLYRQAADHSNTEALYRLAEMREEVGDREGAETLHRQAADHGNTEALYRLAEMRERAGDREGAEILARQVADHGHIDALFHPECKRLWPHGLDPDGTPTLRW
;
A
#
# COMPACT_ATOMS: atom_id res chain seq x y z
N MET A 1 28.86 9.04 5.38
CA MET A 1 27.75 8.60 6.25
C MET A 1 27.59 7.10 6.05
N GLU A 2 28.06 6.29 7.00
CA GLU A 2 27.79 4.85 6.99
C GLU A 2 26.28 4.63 6.94
N GLN A 3 25.81 3.88 5.94
CA GLN A 3 24.42 3.44 5.89
C GLN A 3 24.18 2.54 7.10
N ARG A 4 23.30 2.97 8.02
CA ARG A 4 22.79 2.08 9.07
C ARG A 4 22.10 0.89 8.41
N LEU A 5 22.67 -0.31 8.59
CA LEU A 5 22.14 -1.59 8.11
C LEU A 5 20.85 -2.02 8.81
N LEU A 6 20.52 -1.42 9.97
CA LEU A 6 19.35 -1.74 10.78
C LEU A 6 18.59 -0.46 11.15
N PRO A 7 17.24 -0.51 11.24
CA PRO A 7 16.44 0.62 11.70
C PRO A 7 16.77 0.98 13.16
N GLY A 8 16.53 2.24 13.50
CA GLY A 8 16.62 2.78 14.85
C GLY A 8 15.78 1.97 15.83
N TYR A 9 16.32 1.74 17.02
CA TYR A 9 15.64 0.96 18.04
C TYR A 9 14.68 1.84 18.84
N VAL A 10 13.38 1.49 18.80
CA VAL A 10 12.34 2.11 19.62
C VAL A 10 12.27 1.37 20.95
N ARG A 11 12.62 2.07 22.05
CA ARG A 11 12.55 1.52 23.41
C ARG A 11 11.09 1.28 23.85
N ARG A 12 10.89 0.23 24.63
CA ARG A 12 9.61 -0.33 25.11
C ARG A 12 9.70 -0.66 26.60
N GLY A 13 8.56 -0.98 27.21
CA GLY A 13 8.47 -1.26 28.66
C GLY A 13 9.45 -2.34 29.17
N HIS A 14 9.62 -3.44 28.43
CA HIS A 14 10.57 -4.51 28.79
C HIS A 14 12.04 -4.08 28.72
N ASP A 15 12.38 -3.05 27.94
CA ASP A 15 13.76 -2.56 27.88
C ASP A 15 14.23 -1.98 29.21
N ARG A 16 13.30 -1.48 30.05
CA ARG A 16 13.63 -1.05 31.41
C ARG A 16 14.09 -2.23 32.28
N ILE A 17 13.40 -3.37 32.16
CA ILE A 17 13.71 -4.61 32.90
C ILE A 17 15.03 -5.20 32.41
N LEU A 18 15.25 -5.24 31.08
CA LEU A 18 16.53 -5.66 30.50
C LEU A 18 17.68 -4.77 30.96
N ALA A 19 17.50 -3.45 30.94
CA ALA A 19 18.51 -2.49 31.41
C ALA A 19 18.81 -2.64 32.90
N GLU A 20 17.82 -3.02 33.72
CA GLU A 20 18.02 -3.30 35.14
C GLU A 20 18.86 -4.55 35.36
N ALA A 21 18.53 -5.67 34.70
CA ALA A 21 19.33 -6.89 34.79
C ALA A 21 20.78 -6.69 34.32
N VAL A 22 20.99 -5.87 33.27
CA VAL A 22 22.33 -5.49 32.81
C VAL A 22 23.08 -4.69 33.88
N ARG A 23 22.44 -3.73 34.55
CA ARG A 23 23.06 -2.97 35.64
C ARG A 23 23.42 -3.85 36.83
N GLU A 24 22.52 -4.76 37.23
CA GLU A 24 22.79 -5.71 38.32
C GLU A 24 23.97 -6.63 38.01
N ALA A 25 24.07 -7.08 36.75
CA ALA A 25 25.19 -7.87 36.26
C ALA A 25 26.52 -7.11 36.34
N GLN A 26 26.54 -5.82 35.95
CA GLN A 26 27.70 -4.95 36.11
C GLN A 26 28.08 -4.72 37.58
N GLN A 27 27.11 -4.77 38.50
CA GLN A 27 27.32 -4.64 39.94
C GLN A 27 27.77 -5.96 40.61
N GLY A 28 28.04 -7.01 39.83
CA GLY A 28 28.56 -8.29 40.35
C GLY A 28 27.49 -9.36 40.62
N HIS A 29 26.22 -9.14 40.23
CA HIS A 29 25.15 -10.11 40.47
C HIS A 29 24.80 -10.90 39.20
N SER A 30 24.89 -12.22 39.25
CA SER A 30 24.41 -13.05 38.14
C SER A 30 22.90 -12.93 37.95
N ARG A 31 22.46 -12.78 36.70
CA ARG A 31 21.04 -12.62 36.33
C ARG A 31 20.67 -13.43 35.10
N MET A 32 19.40 -13.82 35.03
CA MET A 32 18.81 -14.47 33.86
C MET A 32 17.47 -13.85 33.53
N LEU A 33 17.26 -13.53 32.26
CA LEU A 33 15.99 -13.09 31.71
C LEU A 33 15.69 -13.81 30.41
N VAL A 34 14.44 -14.28 30.26
CA VAL A 34 13.94 -14.90 29.03
C VAL A 34 12.78 -14.07 28.50
N LEU A 35 12.97 -13.43 27.35
CA LEU A 35 11.91 -12.67 26.69
C LEU A 35 10.93 -13.62 25.99
N THR A 36 9.64 -13.46 26.25
CA THR A 36 8.57 -14.30 25.69
C THR A 36 7.64 -13.45 24.83
N GLY A 37 7.29 -13.92 23.64
CA GLY A 37 6.44 -13.16 22.72
C GLY A 37 6.34 -13.82 21.36
N GLU A 38 5.32 -13.46 20.59
CA GLU A 38 5.05 -14.04 19.28
C GLU A 38 6.20 -13.84 18.28
N SER A 39 6.11 -14.50 17.12
CA SER A 39 7.07 -14.32 16.03
C SER A 39 7.25 -12.84 15.68
N SER A 40 8.50 -12.43 15.43
CA SER A 40 8.83 -11.07 14.97
C SER A 40 8.35 -9.91 15.85
N THR A 41 8.26 -10.13 17.16
CA THR A 41 7.99 -9.09 18.19
C THR A 41 9.23 -8.30 18.63
N GLY A 42 10.40 -8.59 18.03
CA GLY A 42 11.65 -7.89 18.32
C GLY A 42 12.39 -8.34 19.59
N LYS A 43 12.14 -9.56 20.08
CA LYS A 43 12.80 -10.13 21.28
C LYS A 43 14.33 -10.11 21.17
N THR A 44 14.87 -10.72 20.11
CA THR A 44 16.32 -10.81 19.88
C THR A 44 16.95 -9.43 19.71
N ARG A 45 16.24 -8.51 19.04
CA ARG A 45 16.68 -7.11 18.90
C ARG A 45 16.71 -6.38 20.25
N ALA A 46 15.72 -6.59 21.11
CA ALA A 46 15.69 -6.01 22.46
C ALA A 46 16.85 -6.51 23.32
N CYS A 47 17.13 -7.82 23.32
CA CYS A 47 18.31 -8.36 23.98
C CYS A 47 19.60 -7.74 23.43
N TRP A 48 19.68 -7.53 22.11
CA TRP A 48 20.91 -7.05 21.45
C TRP A 48 21.23 -5.62 21.84
N GLU A 49 20.19 -4.79 21.90
CA GLU A 49 20.28 -3.39 22.32
C GLU A 49 20.59 -3.29 23.83
N ALA A 50 20.05 -4.20 24.65
CA ALA A 50 20.31 -4.22 26.07
C ALA A 50 21.78 -4.52 26.43
N VAL A 51 22.47 -5.37 25.66
CA VAL A 51 23.86 -5.76 25.94
C VAL A 51 24.90 -4.80 25.37
N GLN A 52 24.52 -3.78 24.59
CA GLN A 52 25.46 -2.80 24.04
C GLN A 52 26.35 -2.12 25.11
N PRO A 53 25.83 -1.72 26.30
CA PRO A 53 26.68 -1.18 27.36
C PRO A 53 27.69 -2.18 27.92
N LEU A 54 27.38 -3.48 27.89
CA LEU A 54 28.30 -4.55 28.30
C LEU A 54 29.38 -4.77 27.27
N ALA A 55 29.07 -4.67 25.97
CA ALA A 55 30.05 -4.76 24.90
C ALA A 55 31.08 -3.61 24.93
N ALA A 56 30.69 -2.45 25.47
CA ALA A 56 31.62 -1.35 25.75
C ALA A 56 32.49 -1.59 27.01
N SER A 57 32.21 -2.63 27.77
CA SER A 57 32.97 -3.12 28.92
C SER A 57 33.67 -4.45 28.55
N GLU A 58 34.55 -5.01 29.39
CA GLU A 58 35.26 -6.27 29.10
C GLU A 58 34.37 -7.54 29.16
N TRP A 59 33.06 -7.42 28.90
CA TRP A 59 32.15 -8.56 28.88
C TRP A 59 32.22 -9.30 27.54
N ARG A 60 32.22 -10.64 27.61
CA ARG A 60 32.18 -11.52 26.44
C ARG A 60 30.76 -11.96 26.14
N LEU A 61 30.41 -12.13 24.86
CA LEU A 61 29.15 -12.76 24.46
C LEU A 61 29.44 -14.17 23.95
N TRP A 62 28.82 -15.17 24.57
CA TRP A 62 28.90 -16.57 24.17
C TRP A 62 27.53 -17.05 23.68
N HIS A 63 27.50 -17.57 22.45
CA HIS A 63 26.31 -18.06 21.77
C HIS A 63 26.60 -19.47 21.18
N PRO A 64 26.18 -20.55 21.86
CA PRO A 64 26.35 -21.91 21.36
C PRO A 64 25.44 -22.18 20.15
N PHE A 65 26.05 -22.60 19.03
CA PHE A 65 25.34 -22.76 17.75
C PHE A 65 25.65 -24.07 16.98
N ASP A 66 26.90 -24.54 16.98
CA ASP A 66 27.39 -25.64 16.11
C ASP A 66 27.98 -26.80 16.95
N PRO A 67 27.75 -28.10 16.64
CA PRO A 67 26.99 -28.64 15.50
C PRO A 67 25.46 -28.56 15.67
N THR A 68 24.98 -28.63 16.91
CA THR A 68 23.61 -28.26 17.28
C THR A 68 23.63 -27.37 18.51
N ARG A 69 22.61 -26.50 18.65
CA ARG A 69 22.47 -25.57 19.77
C ARG A 69 22.54 -26.29 21.14
N ALA A 70 21.86 -27.42 21.28
CA ALA A 70 21.82 -28.19 22.53
C ALA A 70 23.16 -28.88 22.86
N GLU A 71 23.81 -29.52 21.88
CA GLU A 71 25.09 -30.20 22.08
C GLU A 71 26.20 -29.20 22.41
N ALA A 72 26.30 -28.11 21.64
CA ALA A 72 27.27 -27.04 21.88
C ALA A 72 27.10 -26.43 23.29
N ALA A 73 25.85 -26.22 23.71
CA ALA A 73 25.59 -25.73 25.06
C ALA A 73 26.06 -26.73 26.11
N LEU A 74 25.73 -28.02 25.97
CA LEU A 74 26.11 -29.04 26.95
C LEU A 74 27.64 -29.19 27.07
N GLU A 75 28.35 -29.14 25.95
CA GLU A 75 29.80 -29.29 25.90
C GLU A 75 30.54 -28.07 26.42
N GLU A 76 30.08 -26.85 26.17
CA GLU A 76 30.86 -25.66 26.47
C GLU A 76 30.40 -24.87 27.70
N LEU A 77 29.18 -25.10 28.21
CA LEU A 77 28.65 -24.29 29.32
C LEU A 77 29.56 -24.32 30.56
N HIS A 78 30.28 -25.42 30.79
CA HIS A 78 31.22 -25.56 31.91
C HIS A 78 32.46 -24.64 31.79
N ARG A 79 32.76 -24.14 30.59
CA ARG A 79 33.88 -23.22 30.31
C ARG A 79 33.52 -21.75 30.49
N VAL A 80 32.23 -21.43 30.60
CA VAL A 80 31.74 -20.05 30.78
C VAL A 80 32.25 -19.48 32.11
N GLY A 81 33.02 -18.39 32.05
CA GLY A 81 33.55 -17.70 33.23
C GLY A 81 32.83 -16.39 33.54
N SER A 82 33.32 -15.67 34.55
CA SER A 82 32.83 -14.33 34.92
C SER A 82 32.87 -13.36 33.74
N HIS A 83 32.00 -12.36 33.78
CA HIS A 83 31.85 -11.31 32.76
C HIS A 83 31.49 -11.89 31.39
N THR A 84 30.54 -12.84 31.38
CA THR A 84 30.02 -13.45 30.16
C THR A 84 28.51 -13.28 30.06
N VAL A 85 28.06 -12.79 28.90
CA VAL A 85 26.68 -12.86 28.45
C VAL A 85 26.47 -14.21 27.78
N VAL A 86 25.64 -15.05 28.39
CA VAL A 86 25.20 -16.32 27.81
C VAL A 86 23.95 -16.06 26.99
N TRP A 87 24.05 -16.27 25.68
CA TRP A 87 23.00 -15.93 24.73
C TRP A 87 22.25 -17.19 24.26
N LEU A 88 21.06 -17.42 24.80
CA LEU A 88 20.20 -18.57 24.48
C LEU A 88 19.03 -18.14 23.56
N ASN A 89 19.36 -17.73 22.34
CA ASN A 89 18.35 -17.27 21.38
C ASN A 89 17.47 -18.43 20.92
N GLU A 90 16.15 -18.25 21.01
CA GLU A 90 15.17 -19.31 20.77
C GLU A 90 15.46 -20.51 21.68
N ALA A 91 15.36 -20.25 22.98
CA ALA A 91 15.69 -21.13 24.09
C ALA A 91 15.04 -22.53 23.99
N HIS A 92 13.97 -22.70 23.21
CA HIS A 92 13.35 -24.00 22.94
C HIS A 92 14.27 -24.98 22.20
N HIS A 93 15.24 -24.50 21.42
CA HIS A 93 16.26 -25.35 20.80
C HIS A 93 17.35 -25.84 21.78
N TYR A 94 17.39 -25.30 23.00
CA TYR A 94 18.30 -25.73 24.05
C TYR A 94 17.55 -26.53 25.12
N LEU A 95 16.47 -25.96 25.65
CA LEU A 95 15.71 -26.47 26.77
C LEU A 95 14.66 -27.52 26.35
N GLY A 96 14.24 -27.51 25.09
CA GLY A 96 13.25 -28.43 24.54
C GLY A 96 13.81 -29.76 24.05
N ASP A 97 15.14 -29.93 24.04
CA ASP A 97 15.77 -31.19 23.66
C ASP A 97 15.49 -32.28 24.71
N LEU A 98 14.95 -33.41 24.28
CA LEU A 98 14.52 -34.50 25.19
C LEU A 98 15.69 -35.18 25.91
N ALA A 99 16.91 -35.13 25.37
CA ALA A 99 18.08 -35.76 25.95
C ALA A 99 18.95 -34.78 26.75
N ALA A 100 19.02 -33.52 26.33
CA ALA A 100 19.94 -32.52 26.85
C ALA A 100 19.27 -31.38 27.64
N GLY A 101 17.98 -31.09 27.40
CA GLY A 101 17.30 -29.90 27.93
C GLY A 101 17.35 -29.74 29.45
N GLU A 102 17.02 -30.80 30.20
CA GLU A 102 17.08 -30.79 31.67
C GLU A 102 18.51 -30.65 32.21
N ARG A 103 19.49 -31.25 31.51
CA ARG A 103 20.91 -31.14 31.88
C ARG A 103 21.45 -29.73 31.64
N ILE A 104 21.08 -29.12 30.51
CA ILE A 104 21.40 -27.72 30.20
C ILE A 104 20.74 -26.81 31.24
N ALA A 105 19.47 -27.03 31.57
CA ALA A 105 18.77 -26.23 32.56
C ALA A 105 19.46 -26.27 33.95
N ALA A 106 19.83 -27.46 34.40
CA ALA A 106 20.58 -27.65 35.64
C ALA A 106 21.96 -26.95 35.60
N ALA A 107 22.66 -27.03 34.47
CA ALA A 107 23.98 -26.42 34.30
C ALA A 107 23.90 -24.88 34.26
N VAL A 108 22.86 -24.30 33.64
CA VAL A 108 22.60 -22.85 33.67
C VAL A 108 22.23 -22.40 35.08
N HIS A 109 21.40 -23.17 35.79
CA HIS A 109 21.08 -22.88 37.18
C HIS A 109 22.35 -22.85 38.05
N HIS A 110 23.21 -23.86 37.94
CA HIS A 110 24.49 -23.91 38.66
C HIS A 110 25.41 -22.73 38.30
N LEU A 111 25.45 -22.32 37.03
CA LEU A 111 26.22 -21.14 36.60
C LEU A 111 25.72 -19.86 37.27
N LEU A 112 24.40 -19.69 37.40
CA LEU A 112 23.79 -18.51 38.04
C LEU A 112 24.04 -18.47 39.54
N THR A 113 24.16 -19.62 40.22
CA THR A 113 24.31 -19.71 41.67
C THR A 113 25.77 -19.81 42.14
N SER A 114 26.73 -20.05 41.25
CA SER A 114 28.15 -20.24 41.57
C SER A 114 28.90 -18.91 41.69
N PRO A 115 29.31 -18.45 42.89
CA PRO A 115 29.98 -17.16 43.05
C PRO A 115 31.33 -17.08 42.33
N GLN A 116 32.06 -18.21 42.24
CA GLN A 116 33.37 -18.29 41.60
C GLN A 116 33.30 -18.13 40.07
N ARG A 117 32.10 -18.26 39.47
CA ARG A 117 31.87 -18.13 38.03
C ARG A 117 31.08 -16.87 37.68
N GLY A 118 30.61 -16.13 38.68
CA GLY A 118 29.89 -14.87 38.50
C GLY A 118 30.82 -13.65 38.39
N PRO A 119 30.31 -12.50 37.90
CA PRO A 119 28.94 -12.31 37.43
C PRO A 119 28.73 -12.84 36.00
N VAL A 120 27.55 -13.39 35.72
CA VAL A 120 27.10 -13.75 34.36
C VAL A 120 25.71 -13.19 34.07
N LEU A 121 25.43 -12.93 32.80
CA LEU A 121 24.10 -12.51 32.35
C LEU A 121 23.57 -13.52 31.32
N VAL A 122 22.52 -14.25 31.65
CA VAL A 122 21.87 -15.18 30.72
C VAL A 122 20.67 -14.48 30.08
N LEU A 123 20.70 -14.31 28.76
CA LEU A 123 19.58 -13.76 27.99
C LEU A 123 19.03 -14.82 27.05
N GLY A 124 17.73 -15.11 27.18
CA GLY A 124 17.03 -16.04 26.30
C GLY A 124 15.86 -15.38 25.57
N THR A 125 15.44 -15.99 24.47
CA THR A 125 14.17 -15.65 23.82
C THR A 125 13.34 -16.93 23.66
N LEU A 126 12.04 -16.88 23.91
CA LEU A 126 11.16 -18.06 23.89
C LEU A 126 9.79 -17.69 23.29
N TRP A 127 9.09 -18.65 22.69
CA TRP A 127 7.74 -18.42 22.18
C TRP A 127 6.70 -18.81 23.25
N PRO A 128 5.52 -18.15 23.29
CA PRO A 128 4.54 -18.37 24.36
C PRO A 128 4.06 -19.83 24.48
N HIS A 129 3.89 -20.54 23.36
CA HIS A 129 3.45 -21.94 23.37
C HIS A 129 4.49 -22.88 24.02
N TYR A 130 5.78 -22.74 23.70
CA TYR A 130 6.84 -23.49 24.39
C TYR A 130 6.93 -23.16 25.88
N LEU A 131 6.72 -21.89 26.26
CA LEU A 131 6.64 -21.53 27.67
C LEU A 131 5.47 -22.24 28.36
N ALA A 132 4.31 -22.30 27.72
CA ALA A 132 3.16 -23.04 28.25
C ALA A 132 3.48 -24.53 28.41
N ASP A 133 4.12 -25.16 27.43
CA ASP A 133 4.53 -26.57 27.50
C ASP A 133 5.49 -26.82 28.68
N TYR A 134 6.51 -25.97 28.84
CA TYR A 134 7.49 -26.11 29.93
C TYR A 134 6.92 -25.80 31.32
N THR A 135 5.86 -24.98 31.40
CA THR A 135 5.27 -24.57 32.68
C THR A 135 4.03 -25.39 33.07
N THR A 136 3.47 -26.19 32.15
CA THR A 136 2.35 -27.09 32.43
C THR A 136 2.76 -28.24 33.34
N LEU A 137 2.11 -28.37 34.51
CA LEU A 137 2.40 -29.44 35.47
C LEU A 137 2.00 -30.80 34.87
N PRO A 138 2.86 -31.83 34.96
CA PRO A 138 2.51 -33.16 34.49
C PRO A 138 1.42 -33.78 35.37
N GLY A 139 0.68 -34.74 34.81
CA GLY A 139 -0.32 -35.49 35.57
C GLY A 139 0.30 -36.31 36.71
N PRO A 140 -0.47 -36.70 37.75
CA PRO A 140 0.05 -37.29 39.00
C PRO A 140 0.89 -38.58 38.87
N ARG A 141 0.89 -39.23 37.70
CA ARG A 141 1.62 -40.49 37.41
C ARG A 141 2.43 -40.44 36.12
N GLY A 142 2.56 -39.29 35.47
CA GLY A 142 3.37 -39.11 34.27
C GLY A 142 4.80 -38.69 34.59
N PRO A 143 5.79 -38.98 33.71
CA PRO A 143 7.12 -38.38 33.84
C PRO A 143 7.03 -36.84 33.74
N ASP A 144 7.88 -36.11 34.47
CA ASP A 144 8.07 -34.66 34.32
C ASP A 144 9.31 -34.39 33.44
N PRO A 145 9.16 -34.27 32.11
CA PRO A 145 10.29 -34.03 31.23
C PRO A 145 10.90 -32.62 31.37
N TYR A 146 10.25 -31.70 32.10
CA TYR A 146 10.64 -30.29 32.17
C TYR A 146 10.81 -29.77 33.60
N SER A 147 11.08 -30.64 34.58
CA SER A 147 11.17 -30.25 35.99
C SER A 147 12.19 -29.14 36.23
N ARG A 148 13.43 -29.29 35.72
CA ARG A 148 14.51 -28.31 35.88
C ARG A 148 14.33 -27.11 34.97
N VAL A 149 13.82 -27.32 33.76
CA VAL A 149 13.49 -26.20 32.85
C VAL A 149 12.43 -25.29 33.49
N ARG A 150 11.39 -25.86 34.11
CA ARG A 150 10.34 -25.13 34.81
C ARG A 150 10.89 -24.31 35.98
N GLU A 151 11.76 -24.91 36.80
CA GLU A 151 12.45 -24.22 37.91
C GLU A 151 13.37 -23.10 37.42
N LEU A 152 14.05 -23.31 36.27
CA LEU A 152 14.92 -22.31 35.66
C LEU A 152 14.12 -21.11 35.12
N LEU A 153 12.94 -21.33 34.54
CA LEU A 153 12.13 -20.25 33.95
C LEU A 153 11.26 -19.51 34.98
N ALA A 154 10.97 -20.13 36.13
CA ALA A 154 10.12 -19.54 37.18
C ALA A 154 10.64 -18.17 37.64
N GLY A 155 9.81 -17.13 37.48
CA GLY A 155 10.13 -15.76 37.87
C GLY A 155 11.17 -15.05 37.00
N ARG A 156 11.62 -15.65 35.89
CA ARG A 156 12.70 -15.12 35.02
C ARG A 156 12.23 -14.79 33.60
N THR A 157 10.92 -14.77 33.35
CA THR A 157 10.34 -14.51 32.03
C THR A 157 9.72 -13.12 31.94
N VAL A 158 9.87 -12.45 30.80
CA VAL A 158 9.33 -11.11 30.54
C VAL A 158 8.59 -11.11 29.22
N SER A 159 7.32 -10.75 29.24
CA SER A 159 6.49 -10.69 28.02
C SER A 159 6.83 -9.47 27.17
N VAL A 160 6.97 -9.70 25.86
CA VAL A 160 7.19 -8.70 24.83
C VAL A 160 5.91 -8.59 24.00
N PRO A 161 5.17 -7.46 24.09
CA PRO A 161 3.90 -7.28 23.38
C PRO A 161 4.10 -7.10 21.86
N ASP A 162 3.08 -7.49 21.11
CA ASP A 162 3.01 -7.41 19.64
C ASP A 162 2.79 -5.99 19.11
N THR A 163 2.15 -5.13 19.92
CA THR A 163 1.79 -3.75 19.55
C THR A 163 2.82 -2.75 20.03
N ARG A 164 3.03 -1.69 19.24
CA ARG A 164 3.97 -0.61 19.53
C ARG A 164 3.29 0.73 19.72
N ASP A 165 3.94 1.58 20.50
CA ASP A 165 3.70 3.02 20.47
C ASP A 165 4.29 3.59 19.17
N LEU A 166 3.40 4.08 18.30
CA LEU A 166 3.75 4.61 16.98
C LEU A 166 4.41 5.99 17.08
N ALA A 167 4.23 6.73 18.19
CA ALA A 167 4.75 8.09 18.31
C ALA A 167 6.29 8.12 18.29
N ALA A 168 6.94 7.25 19.07
CA ALA A 168 8.40 7.18 19.13
C ALA A 168 9.04 6.66 17.81
N ALA A 169 8.33 5.80 17.08
CA ALA A 169 8.78 5.36 15.76
C ALA A 169 8.69 6.50 14.73
N THR A 170 7.63 7.32 14.79
CA THR A 170 7.45 8.49 13.93
C THR A 170 8.56 9.51 14.11
N THR A 171 8.96 9.80 15.36
CA THR A 171 10.08 10.71 15.63
C THR A 171 11.40 10.25 15.00
N LEU A 172 11.68 8.94 15.00
CA LEU A 172 12.89 8.40 14.35
C LEU A 172 12.80 8.44 12.82
N ALA A 173 11.60 8.24 12.26
CA ALA A 173 11.36 8.38 10.83
C ALA A 173 11.54 9.83 10.37
N GLU A 174 11.00 10.79 11.13
CA GLU A 174 11.18 12.24 10.91
C GLU A 174 12.65 12.66 11.04
N ALA A 175 13.41 12.01 11.92
CA ALA A 175 14.86 12.19 12.06
C ALA A 175 15.70 11.54 10.93
N GLY A 176 15.05 10.95 9.91
CA GLY A 176 15.70 10.45 8.70
C GLY A 176 15.82 8.93 8.57
N ASP A 177 15.21 8.14 9.46
CA ASP A 177 15.18 6.68 9.33
C ASP A 177 14.18 6.23 8.25
N ARG A 178 14.69 6.02 7.04
CA ARG A 178 13.88 5.58 5.88
C ARG A 178 13.22 4.23 6.09
N LEU A 179 13.84 3.30 6.80
CA LEU A 179 13.27 1.96 7.03
C LEU A 179 12.06 2.02 7.98
N LEU A 180 12.14 2.88 9.00
CA LEU A 180 11.00 3.17 9.89
C LEU A 180 9.92 3.99 9.19
N ALA A 181 10.27 4.99 8.38
CA ALA A 181 9.31 5.78 7.61
C ALA A 181 8.47 4.91 6.66
N ASP A 182 9.14 4.03 5.92
CA ASP A 182 8.50 3.07 5.03
C ASP A 182 7.60 2.09 5.81
N ALA A 183 8.07 1.58 6.96
CA ALA A 183 7.30 0.65 7.78
C ALA A 183 6.09 1.32 8.46
N LEU A 184 6.19 2.58 8.87
CA LEU A 184 5.09 3.34 9.46
C LEU A 184 4.00 3.65 8.45
N THR A 185 4.35 3.87 7.18
CA THR A 185 3.36 4.04 6.10
C THR A 185 2.50 2.79 5.94
N ARG A 186 3.06 1.60 6.20
CA ARG A 186 2.37 0.30 6.13
C ARG A 186 1.60 -0.08 7.40
N ALA A 187 2.15 0.20 8.58
CA ALA A 187 1.62 -0.27 9.86
C ALA A 187 0.36 0.46 10.37
N ARG A 188 -0.11 1.54 9.70
CA ARG A 188 -1.23 2.40 10.16
C ARG A 188 -2.55 1.67 10.39
N ALA A 189 -2.75 0.46 9.85
CA ALA A 189 -3.98 -0.32 10.04
C ALA A 189 -3.96 -1.21 11.29
N ASP A 190 -2.84 -1.89 11.59
CA ASP A 190 -2.81 -3.00 12.57
C ASP A 190 -1.78 -2.83 13.71
N GLY A 191 -0.93 -1.79 13.67
CA GLY A 191 0.03 -1.48 14.76
C GLY A 191 1.20 -2.47 14.92
N ARG A 192 1.47 -3.33 13.93
CA ARG A 192 2.43 -4.46 13.97
C ARG A 192 3.75 -4.18 13.22
N LEU A 193 4.36 -3.04 13.52
CA LEU A 193 5.57 -2.53 12.84
C LEU A 193 6.75 -3.52 12.79
N THR A 194 6.97 -4.34 13.83
CA THR A 194 8.11 -5.28 13.87
C THR A 194 7.91 -6.52 13.01
N GLN A 195 6.67 -6.95 12.82
CA GLN A 195 6.34 -8.08 11.95
C GLN A 195 6.52 -7.67 10.49
N ASP A 196 6.16 -6.44 10.13
CA ASP A 196 6.41 -5.89 8.79
C ASP A 196 7.90 -5.69 8.50
N LEU A 197 8.67 -5.25 9.51
CA LEU A 197 10.13 -5.10 9.38
C LEU A 197 10.87 -6.44 9.28
N ALA A 198 10.38 -7.50 9.92
CA ALA A 198 11.02 -8.81 9.92
C ALA A 198 10.50 -9.76 8.81
N GLY A 199 9.24 -9.62 8.40
CA GLY A 199 8.62 -10.49 7.39
C GLY A 199 9.01 -10.15 5.95
N GLY A 200 9.32 -8.88 5.67
CA GLY A 200 9.68 -8.41 4.32
C GLY A 200 10.86 -9.17 3.69
N PRO A 201 12.04 -9.25 4.34
CA PRO A 201 13.18 -9.98 3.80
C PRO A 201 12.89 -11.46 3.54
N ALA A 202 12.18 -12.14 4.44
CA ALA A 202 11.85 -13.55 4.29
C ALA A 202 10.81 -13.80 3.18
N LEU A 203 9.86 -12.88 2.96
CA LEU A 203 8.96 -12.92 1.79
C LEU A 203 9.74 -12.75 0.48
N LEU A 204 10.75 -11.90 0.47
CA LEU A 204 11.60 -11.68 -0.69
C LEU A 204 12.50 -12.89 -0.97
N GLU A 205 13.07 -13.50 0.07
CA GLU A 205 13.81 -14.75 -0.03
C GLU A 205 12.92 -15.87 -0.58
N ARG A 206 11.67 -15.98 -0.10
CA ARG A 206 10.69 -16.93 -0.63
C ARG A 206 10.36 -16.67 -2.10
N TYR A 207 10.25 -15.42 -2.51
CA TYR A 207 10.09 -15.06 -3.93
C TYR A 207 11.32 -15.48 -4.76
N HIS A 208 12.54 -15.25 -4.27
CA HIS A 208 13.77 -15.61 -4.99
C HIS A 208 14.02 -17.12 -5.04
N ALA A 209 13.67 -17.86 -3.99
CA ALA A 209 13.81 -19.31 -3.91
C ALA A 209 12.64 -20.09 -4.55
N GLY A 210 11.53 -19.41 -4.86
CA GLY A 210 10.32 -20.06 -5.36
C GLY A 210 10.47 -20.74 -6.72
N SER A 211 9.54 -21.67 -7.00
CA SER A 211 9.47 -22.34 -8.30
C SER A 211 9.24 -21.35 -9.45
N PRO A 212 9.60 -21.69 -10.72
CA PRO A 212 9.33 -20.83 -11.87
C PRO A 212 7.85 -20.41 -11.96
N ALA A 213 6.94 -21.36 -11.74
CA ALA A 213 5.49 -21.12 -11.72
C ALA A 213 5.07 -20.14 -10.61
N ALA A 214 5.54 -20.35 -9.37
CA ALA A 214 5.25 -19.44 -8.26
C ALA A 214 5.76 -18.01 -8.53
N LYS A 215 6.98 -17.88 -9.09
CA LYS A 215 7.55 -16.58 -9.49
C LYS A 215 6.73 -15.91 -10.59
N ALA A 216 6.24 -16.67 -11.57
CA ALA A 216 5.42 -16.13 -12.66
C ALA A 216 4.11 -15.54 -12.14
N VAL A 217 3.41 -16.28 -11.27
CA VAL A 217 2.19 -15.80 -10.60
C VAL A 217 2.46 -14.55 -9.76
N LEU A 218 3.54 -14.52 -8.97
CA LEU A 218 3.90 -13.34 -8.18
C LEU A 218 4.24 -12.13 -9.05
N LYS A 219 4.95 -12.30 -10.17
CA LYS A 219 5.23 -11.19 -11.09
C LYS A 219 3.97 -10.65 -11.76
N ALA A 220 3.02 -11.51 -12.12
CA ALA A 220 1.71 -11.10 -12.64
C ALA A 220 0.91 -10.33 -11.57
N ALA A 221 0.89 -10.82 -10.33
CA ALA A 221 0.24 -10.13 -9.20
C ALA A 221 0.89 -8.76 -8.91
N MET A 222 2.21 -8.67 -8.91
CA MET A 222 2.94 -7.40 -8.75
C MET A 222 2.60 -6.41 -9.87
N ASP A 223 2.50 -6.89 -11.11
CA ASP A 223 2.10 -6.06 -12.25
C ASP A 223 0.63 -5.61 -12.14
N ALA A 224 -0.26 -6.43 -11.60
CA ALA A 224 -1.65 -6.05 -11.33
C ALA A 224 -1.75 -4.94 -10.28
N CYS A 225 -1.13 -5.15 -9.11
CA CYS A 225 -1.22 -4.18 -8.01
C CYS A 225 -0.56 -2.84 -8.36
N ARG A 226 0.59 -2.83 -9.06
CA ARG A 226 1.25 -1.57 -9.45
C ARG A 226 0.53 -0.79 -10.56
N LEU A 227 -0.39 -1.46 -11.26
CA LEU A 227 -1.26 -0.84 -12.27
C LEU A 227 -2.66 -0.59 -11.69
N ASP A 228 -2.77 -0.60 -10.36
CA ASP A 228 -3.97 -0.26 -9.61
C ASP A 228 -5.17 -1.17 -9.92
N VAL A 229 -4.92 -2.45 -10.25
CA VAL A 229 -5.93 -3.51 -10.16
C VAL A 229 -6.16 -3.80 -8.69
N GLY A 230 -7.41 -3.82 -8.24
CA GLY A 230 -7.80 -3.87 -6.84
C GLY A 230 -7.15 -4.97 -6.00
N LEU A 231 -7.24 -4.83 -4.68
CA LEU A 231 -6.56 -5.68 -3.68
C LEU A 231 -6.90 -7.18 -3.74
N HIS A 232 -8.00 -7.55 -4.41
CA HIS A 232 -8.51 -8.91 -4.49
C HIS A 232 -8.40 -9.43 -5.92
N LEU A 233 -7.31 -10.11 -6.21
CA LEU A 233 -6.98 -10.60 -7.54
C LEU A 233 -7.64 -11.95 -7.80
N PRO A 234 -8.46 -12.11 -8.87
CA PRO A 234 -9.06 -13.40 -9.20
C PRO A 234 -7.99 -14.45 -9.56
N GLN A 235 -8.16 -15.69 -9.10
CA GLN A 235 -7.23 -16.78 -9.43
C GLN A 235 -7.15 -17.02 -10.94
N ALA A 236 -8.30 -17.01 -11.64
CA ALA A 236 -8.33 -17.22 -13.09
C ALA A 236 -7.50 -16.17 -13.84
N PHE A 237 -7.62 -14.90 -13.43
CA PHE A 237 -6.79 -13.81 -13.97
C PHE A 237 -5.30 -14.06 -13.74
N LEU A 238 -4.90 -14.38 -12.51
CA LEU A 238 -3.50 -14.59 -12.16
C LEU A 238 -2.88 -15.80 -12.87
N THR A 239 -3.65 -16.88 -13.01
CA THR A 239 -3.20 -18.11 -13.70
C THR A 239 -3.00 -17.87 -15.18
N ASP A 240 -3.97 -17.24 -15.87
CA ASP A 240 -3.85 -16.93 -17.31
C ASP A 240 -2.75 -15.90 -17.57
N ALA A 241 -2.65 -14.88 -16.71
CA ALA A 241 -1.62 -13.83 -16.83
C ALA A 241 -0.19 -14.36 -16.62
N ALA A 242 0.00 -15.43 -15.85
CA ALA A 242 1.33 -15.96 -15.52
C ALA A 242 2.01 -16.69 -16.69
N THR A 243 1.27 -17.05 -17.74
CA THR A 243 1.75 -17.90 -18.84
C THR A 243 2.99 -17.33 -19.54
N ASP A 244 2.99 -16.08 -20.00
CA ASP A 244 4.18 -15.48 -20.65
C ASP A 244 5.25 -14.96 -19.67
N TYR A 245 5.03 -15.14 -18.36
CA TYR A 245 6.05 -14.81 -17.35
C TYR A 245 7.02 -15.98 -17.13
N LEU A 246 6.67 -17.15 -17.64
CA LEU A 246 7.50 -18.34 -17.69
C LEU A 246 8.36 -18.34 -18.95
N HIS A 247 9.53 -18.95 -18.86
CA HIS A 247 10.30 -19.28 -20.06
C HIS A 247 9.76 -20.56 -20.70
N ASP A 248 9.90 -20.69 -22.01
CA ASP A 248 9.41 -21.85 -22.78
C ASP A 248 9.90 -23.20 -22.21
N THR A 249 11.14 -23.25 -21.71
CA THR A 249 11.70 -24.44 -21.05
C THR A 249 10.98 -24.79 -19.75
N ASP A 250 10.66 -23.80 -18.93
CA ASP A 250 9.92 -24.01 -17.68
C ASP A 250 8.46 -24.39 -17.98
N TRP A 251 7.86 -23.76 -18.99
CA TRP A 251 6.49 -24.02 -19.45
C TRP A 251 6.31 -25.48 -19.88
N ASN A 252 7.23 -26.01 -20.70
CA ASN A 252 7.17 -27.38 -21.20
C ASN A 252 7.38 -28.44 -20.10
N GLN A 253 7.88 -28.06 -18.92
CA GLN A 253 8.09 -28.95 -17.78
C GLN A 253 6.93 -28.90 -16.77
N LEU A 254 5.93 -28.02 -16.99
CA LEU A 254 4.79 -27.94 -16.11
C LEU A 254 3.92 -29.19 -16.21
N THR A 255 3.44 -29.65 -15.06
CA THR A 255 2.41 -30.68 -14.94
C THR A 255 1.01 -30.05 -15.04
N ASP A 256 -0.04 -30.83 -15.31
CA ASP A 256 -1.41 -30.33 -15.42
C ASP A 256 -1.90 -29.61 -14.16
N ASP A 257 -1.37 -29.98 -12.99
CA ASP A 257 -1.68 -29.42 -11.67
C ASP A 257 -0.74 -28.26 -11.25
N TRP A 258 0.05 -27.71 -12.17
CA TRP A 258 1.08 -26.70 -11.85
C TRP A 258 0.51 -25.50 -11.09
N ALA A 259 -0.70 -25.06 -11.44
CA ALA A 259 -1.32 -23.89 -10.85
C ALA A 259 -1.63 -24.16 -9.37
N GLU A 260 -2.23 -25.30 -9.06
CA GLU A 260 -2.56 -25.70 -7.68
C GLU A 260 -1.30 -25.78 -6.81
N ARG A 261 -0.23 -26.38 -7.35
CA ARG A 261 1.07 -26.46 -6.67
C ARG A 261 1.69 -25.08 -6.43
N ALA A 262 1.64 -24.19 -7.41
CA ALA A 262 2.14 -22.82 -7.28
C ALA A 262 1.37 -22.03 -6.20
N TYR A 263 0.03 -22.09 -6.20
CA TYR A 263 -0.76 -21.41 -5.16
C TYR A 263 -0.55 -22.01 -3.78
N ALA A 264 -0.40 -23.33 -3.66
CA ALA A 264 -0.07 -23.99 -2.39
C ALA A 264 1.31 -23.54 -1.87
N GLU A 265 2.31 -23.44 -2.75
CA GLU A 265 3.65 -22.96 -2.42
C GLU A 265 3.63 -21.50 -1.93
N LEU A 266 2.85 -20.65 -2.59
CA LEU A 266 2.74 -19.22 -2.30
C LEU A 266 1.86 -18.90 -1.08
N ALA A 267 0.95 -19.80 -0.72
CA ALA A 267 0.10 -19.68 0.48
C ALA A 267 0.81 -20.13 1.76
N ALA A 268 1.99 -20.75 1.66
CA ALA A 268 2.77 -21.18 2.81
C ALA A 268 3.19 -19.97 3.68
N PRO A 269 2.89 -19.97 4.99
CA PRO A 269 3.20 -18.85 5.86
C PRO A 269 4.70 -18.73 6.14
N VAL A 270 5.19 -17.50 6.09
CA VAL A 270 6.50 -17.03 6.52
C VAL A 270 6.34 -16.37 7.88
N HIS A 271 7.10 -16.84 8.88
CA HIS A 271 7.11 -16.32 10.25
C HIS A 271 5.72 -16.17 10.91
N GLY A 272 4.81 -17.12 10.63
CA GLY A 272 3.61 -17.38 11.42
C GLY A 272 2.29 -16.90 10.84
N LYS A 273 2.24 -15.81 10.03
CA LYS A 273 0.97 -15.28 9.47
C LYS A 273 1.05 -14.62 8.08
N GLN A 274 2.23 -14.27 7.58
CA GLN A 274 2.35 -13.63 6.26
C GLN A 274 2.64 -14.69 5.20
N ALA A 275 2.03 -14.62 4.03
CA ALA A 275 2.34 -15.49 2.91
C ALA A 275 2.56 -14.63 1.66
N PRO A 276 3.46 -15.00 0.74
CA PRO A 276 3.66 -14.25 -0.51
C PRO A 276 2.35 -13.94 -1.24
N LEU A 277 1.45 -14.91 -1.32
CA LEU A 277 0.12 -14.75 -1.88
C LEU A 277 -0.90 -15.48 -0.99
N SER A 278 -1.83 -14.74 -0.42
CA SER A 278 -2.81 -15.27 0.53
C SER A 278 -4.20 -15.35 -0.10
N ARG A 279 -4.89 -16.48 0.07
CA ARG A 279 -6.30 -16.60 -0.33
C ARG A 279 -7.15 -15.76 0.62
N VAL A 280 -7.96 -14.85 0.07
CA VAL A 280 -8.82 -13.97 0.86
C VAL A 280 -10.28 -14.33 0.59
N THR A 281 -11.08 -14.35 1.65
CA THR A 281 -12.54 -14.36 1.53
C THR A 281 -13.03 -12.97 1.88
N PRO A 282 -13.54 -12.17 0.91
CA PRO A 282 -14.02 -10.83 1.19
C PRO A 282 -15.09 -10.88 2.29
N ARG A 283 -14.85 -10.17 3.41
CA ARG A 283 -15.83 -10.12 4.49
C ARG A 283 -17.07 -9.38 3.98
N PRO A 284 -18.28 -9.98 4.05
CA PRO A 284 -19.48 -9.29 3.63
C PRO A 284 -19.69 -8.04 4.48
N GLN A 285 -19.76 -6.88 3.82
CA GLN A 285 -20.09 -5.63 4.50
C GLN A 285 -21.55 -5.72 4.97
N ARG A 286 -21.76 -5.92 6.27
CA ARG A 286 -23.08 -5.80 6.88
C ARG A 286 -23.33 -4.32 7.15
N ARG A 287 -24.11 -3.67 6.30
CA ARG A 287 -24.61 -2.32 6.58
C ARG A 287 -25.86 -2.41 7.46
N PRO A 288 -26.06 -1.45 8.38
CA PRO A 288 -27.35 -1.32 9.06
C PRO A 288 -28.46 -1.05 8.03
N PRO A 289 -29.70 -1.51 8.27
CA PRO A 289 -30.81 -1.28 7.35
C PRO A 289 -31.02 0.22 7.13
N GLY A 290 -30.95 0.65 5.88
CA GLY A 290 -31.20 2.02 5.43
C GLY A 290 -32.05 2.00 4.15
N PRO A 291 -32.58 3.16 3.72
CA PRO A 291 -33.39 3.24 2.51
C PRO A 291 -32.61 2.68 1.30
N PRO A 292 -33.28 1.94 0.39
CA PRO A 292 -32.62 1.31 -0.74
C PRO A 292 -32.00 2.38 -1.64
N THR A 293 -30.67 2.39 -1.75
CA THR A 293 -29.97 3.21 -2.76
C THR A 293 -30.16 2.57 -4.14
N PRO A 294 -30.41 3.35 -5.22
CA PRO A 294 -30.64 2.83 -6.59
C PRO A 294 -29.49 2.06 -7.25
N ALA A 295 -28.40 1.78 -6.53
CA ALA A 295 -27.26 1.00 -7.01
C ALA A 295 -27.15 -0.33 -6.23
N GLU A 296 -28.24 -1.09 -6.16
CA GLU A 296 -28.15 -2.53 -5.89
C GLU A 296 -27.76 -3.25 -7.19
N VAL A 297 -26.57 -2.94 -7.71
CA VAL A 297 -25.89 -3.92 -8.56
C VAL A 297 -25.48 -5.04 -7.59
N PRO A 298 -25.98 -6.28 -7.74
CA PRO A 298 -25.49 -7.38 -6.92
C PRO A 298 -23.98 -7.35 -7.07
N SER A 299 -23.26 -7.11 -5.97
CA SER A 299 -21.79 -7.05 -5.99
C SER A 299 -21.35 -8.28 -6.76
N LEU A 300 -20.84 -8.08 -7.99
CA LEU A 300 -20.40 -9.15 -8.86
C LEU A 300 -19.24 -9.79 -8.13
N ARG A 301 -19.57 -10.78 -7.28
CA ARG A 301 -18.57 -11.53 -6.56
C ARG A 301 -17.72 -12.15 -7.65
N PRO A 302 -16.41 -11.94 -7.64
CA PRO A 302 -15.54 -12.59 -8.61
C PRO A 302 -15.87 -14.07 -8.63
N SER A 303 -16.09 -14.62 -9.83
CA SER A 303 -16.42 -16.02 -10.03
C SER A 303 -15.18 -16.87 -9.68
N GLY A 304 -15.04 -17.21 -8.40
CA GLY A 304 -13.98 -18.06 -7.89
C GLY A 304 -13.14 -17.46 -6.76
N PRO A 305 -12.08 -18.16 -6.35
CA PRO A 305 -11.17 -17.71 -5.29
C PRO A 305 -10.42 -16.44 -5.70
N VAL A 306 -10.25 -15.53 -4.73
CA VAL A 306 -9.44 -14.32 -4.86
C VAL A 306 -8.24 -14.36 -3.92
N PHE A 307 -7.18 -13.69 -4.34
CA PHE A 307 -5.90 -13.68 -3.65
C PHE A 307 -5.43 -12.25 -3.41
N ARG A 308 -4.67 -12.06 -2.34
CA ARG A 308 -4.00 -10.81 -1.99
C ARG A 308 -2.50 -11.03 -1.92
N LEU A 309 -1.76 -10.23 -2.68
CA LEU A 309 -0.30 -10.16 -2.64
C LEU A 309 0.14 -9.55 -1.30
N ALA A 310 1.20 -10.08 -0.70
CA ALA A 310 1.78 -9.45 0.48
C ALA A 310 2.23 -8.01 0.17
N ASP A 311 1.85 -7.06 1.03
CA ASP A 311 2.11 -5.63 0.83
C ASP A 311 3.62 -5.33 0.58
N TYR A 312 4.53 -6.09 1.20
CA TYR A 312 5.97 -5.97 0.95
C TYR A 312 6.36 -6.34 -0.49
N LEU A 313 5.79 -7.43 -1.02
CA LEU A 313 6.02 -7.87 -2.40
C LEU A 313 5.35 -6.92 -3.40
N GLU A 314 4.21 -6.32 -3.06
CA GLU A 314 3.61 -5.25 -3.85
C GLU A 314 4.58 -4.05 -3.97
N GLN A 315 5.09 -3.54 -2.85
CA GLN A 315 6.01 -2.41 -2.85
C GLN A 315 7.32 -2.74 -3.60
N HIS A 316 7.83 -3.96 -3.41
CA HIS A 316 8.98 -4.46 -4.17
C HIS A 316 8.69 -4.42 -5.68
N GLY A 317 7.53 -4.95 -6.11
CA GLY A 317 7.08 -4.95 -7.50
C GLY A 317 6.92 -3.53 -8.08
N ARG A 318 6.32 -2.60 -7.33
CA ARG A 318 6.21 -1.18 -7.71
C ARG A 318 7.58 -0.56 -7.99
N THR A 319 8.62 -0.97 -7.26
CA THR A 319 9.98 -0.43 -7.42
C THR A 319 10.75 -1.11 -8.55
N THR A 320 10.81 -2.44 -8.55
CA THR A 320 11.67 -3.21 -9.47
C THR A 320 11.06 -3.36 -10.86
N ARG A 321 9.73 -3.25 -10.98
CA ARG A 321 9.01 -3.47 -12.25
C ARG A 321 8.43 -2.18 -12.84
N ARG A 322 8.70 -1.00 -12.26
CA ARG A 322 8.14 0.30 -12.68
C ARG A 322 8.28 0.58 -14.18
N HIS A 323 9.43 0.24 -14.74
CA HIS A 323 9.81 0.51 -16.12
C HIS A 323 9.49 -0.65 -17.08
N LEU A 324 8.97 -1.76 -16.55
CA LEU A 324 8.63 -2.93 -17.35
C LEU A 324 7.18 -2.83 -17.84
N CYS A 325 6.97 -3.18 -19.10
CA CYS A 325 5.64 -3.44 -19.62
C CYS A 325 5.22 -4.87 -19.21
N PRO A 326 4.00 -5.08 -18.67
CA PRO A 326 3.44 -6.42 -18.51
C PRO A 326 3.43 -7.18 -19.84
N ARG A 327 3.49 -8.52 -19.75
CA ARG A 327 3.49 -9.43 -20.90
C ARG A 327 2.13 -9.44 -21.62
N ALA A 328 2.03 -10.08 -22.79
CA ALA A 328 0.82 -10.08 -23.59
C ALA A 328 -0.35 -10.81 -22.88
N SER A 329 -0.07 -11.99 -22.33
CA SER A 329 -0.94 -12.78 -21.45
C SER A 329 -1.55 -11.97 -20.31
N PHE A 330 -0.82 -11.02 -19.71
CA PHE A 330 -1.37 -10.14 -18.67
C PHE A 330 -2.57 -9.31 -19.18
N TRP A 331 -2.42 -8.69 -20.36
CA TRP A 331 -3.48 -7.88 -20.96
C TRP A 331 -4.64 -8.75 -21.46
N HIS A 332 -4.33 -9.93 -22.00
CA HIS A 332 -5.33 -10.91 -22.40
C HIS A 332 -6.16 -11.38 -21.20
N ALA A 333 -5.49 -11.82 -20.13
CA ALA A 333 -6.12 -12.27 -18.90
C ALA A 333 -6.95 -11.15 -18.25
N ALA A 334 -6.45 -9.92 -18.26
CA ALA A 334 -7.21 -8.76 -17.76
C ALA A 334 -8.52 -8.59 -18.53
N HIS A 335 -8.45 -8.63 -19.86
CA HIS A 335 -9.62 -8.58 -20.73
C HIS A 335 -10.52 -9.82 -20.59
N ALA A 336 -10.01 -11.00 -20.24
CA ALA A 336 -10.84 -12.20 -20.11
C ALA A 336 -11.58 -12.28 -18.76
N HIS A 337 -10.92 -11.88 -17.68
CA HIS A 337 -11.33 -12.24 -16.33
C HIS A 337 -11.72 -11.07 -15.42
N LEU A 338 -11.26 -9.85 -15.69
CA LEU A 338 -11.64 -8.70 -14.88
C LEU A 338 -13.01 -8.18 -15.31
N THR A 339 -13.83 -7.84 -14.32
CA THR A 339 -15.21 -7.39 -14.50
C THR A 339 -15.52 -6.09 -13.76
N ARG A 340 -14.64 -5.65 -12.85
CA ARG A 340 -14.80 -4.40 -12.13
C ARG A 340 -14.47 -3.23 -13.07
N PRO A 341 -15.41 -2.28 -13.26
CA PRO A 341 -15.19 -1.08 -14.08
C PRO A 341 -13.90 -0.32 -13.72
N GLU A 342 -13.68 -0.10 -12.42
CA GLU A 342 -12.51 0.61 -11.90
C GLU A 342 -11.18 -0.05 -12.31
N ASP A 343 -11.07 -1.38 -12.19
CA ASP A 343 -9.86 -2.12 -12.55
C ASP A 343 -9.61 -2.04 -14.06
N LEU A 344 -10.67 -2.14 -14.87
CA LEU A 344 -10.59 -2.06 -16.32
C LEU A 344 -10.23 -0.65 -16.80
N ASP A 345 -10.74 0.40 -16.15
CA ASP A 345 -10.39 1.80 -16.44
C ASP A 345 -8.93 2.10 -16.07
N ASN A 346 -8.47 1.63 -14.91
CA ASN A 346 -7.07 1.75 -14.48
C ASN A 346 -6.13 1.07 -15.48
N LEU A 347 -6.46 -0.15 -15.92
CA LEU A 347 -5.68 -0.87 -16.93
C LEU A 347 -5.76 -0.23 -18.32
N THR A 348 -6.90 0.35 -18.69
CA THR A 348 -7.04 1.11 -19.95
C THR A 348 -6.06 2.27 -19.96
N TRP A 349 -6.03 3.08 -18.90
CA TRP A 349 -5.08 4.18 -18.75
C TRP A 349 -3.62 3.70 -18.72
N ALA A 350 -3.35 2.60 -18.01
CA ALA A 350 -2.03 2.00 -17.96
C ALA A 350 -1.53 1.50 -19.32
N ALA A 351 -2.43 0.97 -20.16
CA ALA A 351 -2.17 0.55 -21.53
C ALA A 351 -1.89 1.76 -22.43
N GLU A 352 -2.66 2.85 -22.32
CA GLU A 352 -2.44 4.09 -23.08
C GLU A 352 -1.09 4.73 -22.77
N LYS A 353 -0.75 4.88 -21.48
CA LYS A 353 0.56 5.38 -21.04
C LYS A 353 1.73 4.55 -21.58
N ARG A 354 1.49 3.29 -21.93
CA ARG A 354 2.47 2.34 -22.48
C ARG A 354 2.30 2.11 -23.97
N TYR A 355 1.47 2.91 -24.65
CA TYR A 355 1.21 2.82 -26.09
C TYR A 355 0.68 1.45 -26.56
N ARG A 356 0.03 0.70 -25.67
CA ARG A 356 -0.67 -0.55 -25.99
C ARG A 356 -2.10 -0.24 -26.45
N LEU A 357 -2.21 0.53 -27.53
CA LEU A 357 -3.47 1.17 -27.95
C LEU A 357 -4.58 0.15 -28.29
N GLN A 358 -4.22 -0.99 -28.87
CA GLN A 358 -5.17 -2.08 -29.12
C GLN A 358 -5.76 -2.63 -27.81
N TRP A 359 -4.91 -2.93 -26.83
CA TRP A 359 -5.37 -3.40 -25.51
C TRP A 359 -6.18 -2.34 -24.77
N ALA A 360 -5.75 -1.07 -24.82
CA ALA A 360 -6.53 0.04 -24.25
C ALA A 360 -7.94 0.10 -24.86
N HIS A 361 -8.06 -0.10 -26.18
CA HIS A 361 -9.37 -0.14 -26.84
C HIS A 361 -10.24 -1.31 -26.38
N HIS A 362 -9.69 -2.53 -26.35
CA HIS A 362 -10.44 -3.72 -25.91
C HIS A 362 -10.86 -3.65 -24.44
N LEU A 363 -9.96 -3.19 -23.56
CA LEU A 363 -10.26 -3.00 -22.14
C LEU A 363 -11.34 -1.92 -21.93
N ARG A 364 -11.32 -0.85 -22.72
CA ARG A 364 -12.37 0.19 -22.69
C ARG A 364 -13.72 -0.35 -23.13
N LEU A 365 -13.77 -1.13 -24.22
CA LEU A 365 -15.02 -1.78 -24.65
C LEU A 365 -15.57 -2.69 -23.56
N ARG A 366 -14.70 -3.44 -22.88
CA ARG A 366 -15.10 -4.30 -21.77
C ARG A 366 -15.58 -3.51 -20.56
N ALA A 367 -14.89 -2.42 -20.21
CA ALA A 367 -15.31 -1.52 -19.12
C ALA A 367 -16.70 -0.93 -19.39
N ALA A 368 -16.96 -0.51 -20.63
CA ALA A 368 -18.26 -0.02 -21.06
C ALA A 368 -19.35 -1.11 -21.01
N GLY A 369 -19.03 -2.36 -21.34
CA GLY A 369 -19.93 -3.50 -21.16
C GLY A 369 -20.23 -3.86 -19.70
N HIS A 370 -19.49 -3.28 -18.75
CA HIS A 370 -19.76 -3.32 -17.31
C HIS A 370 -20.22 -1.96 -16.77
N ASP A 371 -20.82 -1.13 -17.62
CA ASP A 371 -21.41 0.17 -17.27
C ASP A 371 -20.43 1.21 -16.68
N SER A 372 -19.14 1.14 -17.04
CA SER A 372 -18.21 2.25 -16.77
C SER A 372 -18.65 3.50 -17.52
N THR A 373 -19.13 4.51 -16.79
CA THR A 373 -19.50 5.81 -17.35
C THR A 373 -18.32 6.50 -18.02
N THR A 374 -17.12 6.37 -17.44
CA THR A 374 -15.89 6.94 -18.00
C THR A 374 -15.55 6.30 -19.34
N ALA A 375 -15.62 4.97 -19.43
CA ALA A 375 -15.37 4.23 -20.67
C ALA A 375 -16.41 4.58 -21.75
N LEU A 376 -17.68 4.64 -21.39
CA LEU A 376 -18.78 5.02 -22.28
C LEU A 376 -18.57 6.43 -22.86
N VAL A 377 -18.24 7.42 -22.03
CA VAL A 377 -17.94 8.80 -22.49
C VAL A 377 -16.75 8.81 -23.46
N ARG A 378 -15.67 8.09 -23.14
CA ARG A 378 -14.48 8.03 -24.02
C ARG A 378 -14.78 7.34 -25.34
N LEU A 379 -15.59 6.27 -25.35
CA LEU A 379 -16.02 5.63 -26.58
C LEU A 379 -16.91 6.55 -27.41
N ALA A 380 -17.82 7.29 -26.77
CA ALA A 380 -18.64 8.29 -27.46
C ALA A 380 -17.77 9.36 -28.16
N GLU A 381 -16.75 9.89 -27.47
CA GLU A 381 -15.78 10.83 -28.07
C GLU A 381 -15.02 10.23 -29.26
N MET A 382 -14.64 8.94 -29.19
CA MET A 382 -13.97 8.25 -30.29
C MET A 382 -14.90 8.06 -31.49
N ARG A 383 -16.16 7.66 -31.26
CA ARG A 383 -17.18 7.49 -32.31
C ARG A 383 -17.53 8.81 -32.97
N GLU A 384 -17.65 9.88 -32.19
CA GLU A 384 -17.88 11.23 -32.71
C GLU A 384 -16.72 11.69 -33.62
N ARG A 385 -15.46 11.50 -33.19
CA ARG A 385 -14.28 11.82 -34.02
C ARG A 385 -14.21 10.98 -35.30
N ALA A 386 -14.73 9.75 -35.27
CA ALA A 386 -14.84 8.89 -36.44
C ALA A 386 -16.05 9.21 -37.35
N GLY A 387 -16.90 10.18 -36.97
CA GLY A 387 -18.09 10.57 -37.71
C GLY A 387 -19.34 9.71 -37.44
N ASP A 388 -19.24 8.70 -36.59
CA ASP A 388 -20.35 7.81 -36.19
C ASP A 388 -21.18 8.45 -35.07
N ARG A 389 -22.02 9.41 -35.46
CA ARG A 389 -22.82 10.23 -34.53
C ARG A 389 -23.87 9.41 -33.77
N GLU A 390 -24.50 8.44 -34.41
CA GLU A 390 -25.56 7.62 -33.82
C GLU A 390 -25.04 6.75 -32.67
N SER A 391 -23.91 6.07 -32.90
CA SER A 391 -23.25 5.30 -31.85
C SER A 391 -22.73 6.21 -30.74
N ALA A 392 -22.19 7.38 -31.08
CA ALA A 392 -21.74 8.36 -30.09
C ALA A 392 -22.89 8.84 -29.20
N GLU A 393 -24.05 9.18 -29.77
CA GLU A 393 -25.23 9.62 -29.01
C GLU A 393 -25.73 8.51 -28.08
N THR A 394 -25.78 7.26 -28.57
CA THR A 394 -26.22 6.10 -27.78
C THR A 394 -25.33 5.87 -26.56
N LEU A 395 -24.01 5.88 -26.75
CA LEU A 395 -23.03 5.70 -25.66
C LEU A 395 -23.05 6.88 -24.67
N ALA A 396 -23.18 8.12 -25.16
CA ALA A 396 -23.27 9.30 -24.31
C ALA A 396 -24.56 9.31 -23.47
N ARG A 397 -25.68 8.87 -24.05
CA ARG A 397 -26.96 8.71 -23.34
C ARG A 397 -26.87 7.65 -22.26
N GLN A 398 -26.32 6.47 -22.58
CA GLN A 398 -26.08 5.42 -21.58
C GLN A 398 -25.26 5.93 -20.39
N ALA A 399 -24.19 6.69 -20.63
CA ALA A 399 -23.40 7.27 -19.54
C ALA A 399 -24.16 8.36 -18.76
N ALA A 400 -24.99 9.16 -19.43
CA ALA A 400 -25.82 10.18 -18.79
C ALA A 400 -26.92 9.57 -17.90
N ASP A 401 -27.54 8.48 -18.34
CA ASP A 401 -28.56 7.75 -17.57
C ASP A 401 -28.00 7.18 -16.25
N HIS A 402 -26.69 6.93 -16.19
CA HIS A 402 -25.97 6.54 -14.97
C HIS A 402 -25.52 7.73 -14.10
N GLY A 403 -26.01 8.95 -14.38
CA GLY A 403 -25.77 10.16 -13.58
C GLY A 403 -24.44 10.85 -13.84
N HIS A 404 -23.74 10.54 -14.94
CA HIS A 404 -22.44 11.16 -15.23
C HIS A 404 -22.62 12.55 -15.85
N THR A 405 -22.38 13.62 -15.08
CA THR A 405 -22.59 15.01 -15.51
C THR A 405 -21.84 15.38 -16.80
N THR A 406 -20.59 14.94 -16.98
CA THR A 406 -19.84 15.20 -18.24
C THR A 406 -20.47 14.49 -19.44
N ALA A 407 -21.19 13.38 -19.22
CA ALA A 407 -21.87 12.68 -20.30
C ALA A 407 -23.08 13.47 -20.80
N LEU A 408 -23.83 14.14 -19.90
CA LEU A 408 -24.90 15.07 -20.27
C LEU A 408 -24.37 16.21 -21.15
N PHE A 409 -23.26 16.83 -20.76
CA PHE A 409 -22.60 17.86 -21.58
C PHE A 409 -22.18 17.33 -22.96
N ARG A 410 -21.61 16.12 -23.02
CA ARG A 410 -21.21 15.49 -24.29
C ARG A 410 -22.42 15.18 -25.17
N LEU A 411 -23.49 14.64 -24.60
CA LEU A 411 -24.74 14.37 -25.30
C LEU A 411 -25.35 15.66 -25.87
N ALA A 412 -25.33 16.75 -25.10
CA ALA A 412 -25.77 18.07 -25.56
C ALA A 412 -24.99 18.53 -26.79
N LYS A 413 -23.66 18.44 -26.74
CA LYS A 413 -22.76 18.80 -27.86
C LYS A 413 -23.00 17.96 -29.11
N ILE A 414 -23.28 16.67 -28.95
CA ILE A 414 -23.62 15.78 -30.08
C ILE A 414 -24.94 16.24 -30.72
N ARG A 415 -25.95 16.60 -29.92
CA ARG A 415 -27.24 17.10 -30.43
C ARG A 415 -27.16 18.47 -31.08
N GLU A 416 -26.37 19.38 -30.50
CA GLU A 416 -26.08 20.70 -31.07
C GLU A 416 -25.50 20.53 -32.48
N ARG A 417 -24.46 19.70 -32.61
CA ARG A 417 -23.82 19.38 -33.91
C ARG A 417 -24.71 18.62 -34.88
N ALA A 418 -25.74 17.94 -34.38
CA ALA A 418 -26.76 17.29 -35.19
C ALA A 418 -27.89 18.24 -35.64
N GLY A 419 -27.82 19.53 -35.30
CA GLY A 419 -28.82 20.53 -35.67
C GLY A 419 -30.05 20.53 -34.76
N ASN A 420 -29.94 20.03 -33.53
CA ASN A 420 -30.99 20.06 -32.52
C ASN A 420 -30.59 20.97 -31.33
N PRO A 421 -30.59 22.32 -31.52
CA PRO A 421 -30.16 23.26 -30.48
C PRO A 421 -31.10 23.26 -29.25
N GLU A 422 -32.41 23.09 -29.43
CA GLU A 422 -33.37 23.03 -28.31
C GLU A 422 -33.13 21.81 -27.40
N GLY A 423 -32.90 20.66 -28.02
CA GLY A 423 -32.55 19.43 -27.32
C GLY A 423 -31.18 19.51 -26.65
N ALA A 424 -30.23 20.25 -27.23
CA ALA A 424 -28.93 20.53 -26.64
C ALA A 424 -29.04 21.46 -25.43
N GLU A 425 -29.79 22.57 -25.53
CA GLU A 425 -29.98 23.53 -24.44
C GLU A 425 -30.57 22.86 -23.18
N THR A 426 -31.55 21.97 -23.38
CA THR A 426 -32.14 21.21 -22.27
C THR A 426 -31.11 20.36 -21.53
N LEU A 427 -30.24 19.67 -22.27
CA LEU A 427 -29.18 18.84 -21.70
C LEU A 427 -28.05 19.66 -21.09
N TYR A 428 -27.71 20.80 -21.69
CA TYR A 428 -26.75 21.75 -21.10
C TYR A 428 -27.26 22.31 -19.78
N ARG A 429 -28.55 22.64 -19.68
CA ARG A 429 -29.17 23.09 -18.41
C ARG A 429 -29.09 22.01 -17.35
N GLN A 430 -29.43 20.77 -17.67
CA GLN A 430 -29.27 19.65 -16.74
C GLN A 430 -27.82 19.45 -16.29
N ALA A 431 -26.84 19.58 -17.18
CA ALA A 431 -25.42 19.50 -16.80
C ALA A 431 -25.01 20.70 -15.92
N ALA A 432 -25.50 21.90 -16.21
CA ALA A 432 -25.26 23.12 -15.44
C ALA A 432 -25.88 23.06 -14.04
N ASP A 433 -27.05 22.44 -13.86
CA ASP A 433 -27.67 22.20 -12.55
C ASP A 433 -26.78 21.34 -11.64
N HIS A 434 -25.90 20.53 -12.23
CA HIS A 434 -24.86 19.76 -11.54
C HIS A 434 -23.51 20.48 -11.52
N SER A 435 -23.51 21.81 -11.65
CA SER A 435 -22.33 22.69 -11.60
C SER A 435 -21.28 22.39 -12.67
N ASN A 436 -21.68 21.87 -13.84
CA ASN A 436 -20.76 21.69 -14.94
C ASN A 436 -20.40 23.05 -15.56
N THR A 437 -19.18 23.50 -15.30
CA THR A 437 -18.64 24.80 -15.74
C THR A 437 -18.63 24.97 -17.26
N GLU A 438 -18.38 23.91 -18.01
CA GLU A 438 -18.37 23.92 -19.47
C GLU A 438 -19.79 24.04 -20.03
N ALA A 439 -20.77 23.38 -19.40
CA ALA A 439 -22.17 23.52 -19.77
C ALA A 439 -22.71 24.92 -19.49
N LEU A 440 -22.35 25.51 -18.34
CA LEU A 440 -22.68 26.91 -18.01
C LEU A 440 -22.10 27.88 -19.05
N TYR A 441 -20.83 27.69 -19.41
CA TYR A 441 -20.16 28.48 -20.43
C TYR A 441 -20.86 28.37 -21.80
N ARG A 442 -21.23 27.15 -22.24
CA ARG A 442 -21.94 26.96 -23.52
C ARG A 442 -23.35 27.54 -23.51
N LEU A 443 -24.08 27.44 -22.40
CA LEU A 443 -25.38 28.13 -22.26
C LEU A 443 -25.22 29.65 -22.38
N ALA A 444 -24.14 30.21 -21.83
CA ALA A 444 -23.86 31.64 -21.94
C ALA A 444 -23.60 32.03 -23.40
N GLU A 445 -22.79 31.26 -24.14
CA GLU A 445 -22.58 31.47 -25.58
C GLU A 445 -23.91 31.42 -26.36
N MET A 446 -24.77 30.42 -26.09
CA MET A 446 -26.10 30.34 -26.72
C MET A 446 -26.98 31.55 -26.41
N ARG A 447 -26.85 32.17 -25.22
CA ARG A 447 -27.57 33.40 -24.86
C ARG A 447 -27.01 34.63 -25.57
N GLU A 448 -25.70 34.72 -25.76
CA GLU A 448 -25.08 35.76 -26.57
C GLU A 448 -25.54 35.70 -28.04
N GLU A 449 -25.63 34.50 -28.61
CA GLU A 449 -26.07 34.28 -30.00
C GLU A 449 -27.49 34.78 -30.27
N VAL A 450 -28.39 34.69 -29.26
CA VAL A 450 -29.76 35.21 -29.35
C VAL A 450 -29.90 36.65 -28.83
N GLY A 451 -28.78 37.29 -28.45
CA GLY A 451 -28.73 38.68 -27.99
C GLY A 451 -29.12 38.91 -26.52
N ASP A 452 -29.31 37.86 -25.73
CA ASP A 452 -29.59 37.96 -24.28
C ASP A 452 -28.29 38.18 -23.50
N ARG A 453 -27.84 39.44 -23.49
CA ARG A 453 -26.59 39.84 -22.83
C ARG A 453 -26.62 39.66 -21.31
N GLU A 454 -27.74 39.97 -20.66
CA GLU A 454 -27.85 39.86 -19.19
C GLU A 454 -27.87 38.40 -18.74
N GLY A 455 -28.59 37.54 -19.47
CA GLY A 455 -28.59 36.09 -19.23
C GLY A 455 -27.21 35.47 -19.46
N ALA A 456 -26.53 35.84 -20.54
CA ALA A 456 -25.15 35.40 -20.81
C ALA A 456 -24.17 35.81 -19.70
N GLU A 457 -24.23 37.06 -19.24
CA GLU A 457 -23.36 37.57 -18.18
C GLU A 457 -23.59 36.81 -16.86
N THR A 458 -24.84 36.50 -16.53
CA THR A 458 -25.19 35.72 -15.34
C THR A 458 -24.60 34.31 -15.39
N LEU A 459 -24.71 33.63 -16.53
CA LEU A 459 -24.19 32.28 -16.72
C LEU A 459 -22.65 32.24 -16.75
N HIS A 460 -22.00 33.21 -17.40
CA HIS A 460 -20.55 33.34 -17.36
C HIS A 460 -20.03 33.62 -15.95
N ARG A 461 -20.73 34.45 -15.16
CA ARG A 461 -20.38 34.67 -13.74
C ARG A 461 -20.49 33.39 -12.94
N GLN A 462 -21.57 32.62 -13.11
CA GLN A 462 -21.71 31.33 -12.45
C GLN A 462 -20.58 30.35 -12.86
N ALA A 463 -20.22 30.28 -14.15
CA ALA A 463 -19.10 29.44 -14.59
C ALA A 463 -17.77 29.89 -13.97
N ALA A 464 -17.52 31.20 -13.93
CA ALA A 464 -16.33 31.80 -13.33
C ALA A 464 -16.22 31.54 -11.81
N ASP A 465 -17.32 31.67 -11.07
CA ASP A 465 -17.38 31.39 -9.63
C ASP A 465 -17.05 29.91 -9.33
N HIS A 466 -17.30 29.00 -10.28
CA HIS A 466 -16.93 27.59 -10.21
C HIS A 466 -15.55 27.28 -10.83
N GLY A 467 -14.74 28.30 -11.10
CA GLY A 467 -13.35 28.17 -11.55
C GLY A 467 -13.15 28.06 -13.07
N ASN A 468 -14.14 28.44 -13.89
CA ASN A 468 -13.96 28.52 -15.34
C ASN A 468 -13.26 29.83 -15.73
N THR A 469 -11.96 29.77 -16.00
CA THR A 469 -11.18 30.96 -16.38
C THR A 469 -11.52 31.51 -17.77
N GLU A 470 -12.02 30.68 -18.68
CA GLU A 470 -12.52 31.15 -20.00
C GLU A 470 -13.79 32.00 -19.83
N ALA A 471 -14.64 31.66 -18.86
CA ALA A 471 -15.81 32.47 -18.53
C ALA A 471 -15.41 33.85 -17.94
N LEU A 472 -14.35 33.90 -17.12
CA LEU A 472 -13.79 35.17 -16.63
C LEU A 472 -13.29 36.05 -17.78
N TYR A 473 -12.62 35.43 -18.77
CA TYR A 473 -12.19 36.12 -19.99
C TYR A 473 -13.37 36.72 -20.75
N ARG A 474 -14.44 35.95 -20.96
CA ARG A 474 -15.65 36.44 -21.63
C ARG A 474 -16.33 37.58 -20.88
N LEU A 475 -16.41 37.51 -19.55
CA LEU A 475 -16.94 38.61 -18.75
C LEU A 475 -16.14 39.89 -18.92
N ALA A 476 -14.80 39.80 -18.98
CA ALA A 476 -13.95 40.96 -19.20
C ALA A 476 -14.19 41.59 -20.59
N GLU A 477 -14.30 40.78 -21.65
CA GLU A 477 -14.69 41.27 -22.98
C GLU A 477 -16.08 41.93 -22.99
N MET A 478 -17.05 41.34 -22.26
CA MET A 478 -18.38 41.92 -22.13
C MET A 478 -18.35 43.26 -21.39
N ARG A 479 -17.53 43.42 -20.35
CA ARG A 479 -17.36 44.70 -19.65
C ARG A 479 -16.70 45.76 -20.54
N GLU A 480 -15.67 45.38 -21.29
CA GLU A 480 -15.02 46.27 -22.26
C GLU A 480 -16.00 46.77 -23.32
N ARG A 481 -16.76 45.87 -23.95
CA ARG A 481 -17.78 46.23 -24.95
C ARG A 481 -18.91 47.10 -24.38
N ALA A 482 -19.17 47.01 -23.07
CA ALA A 482 -20.14 47.86 -22.38
C ALA A 482 -19.55 49.23 -21.94
N GLY A 483 -18.24 49.45 -22.12
CA GLY A 483 -17.55 50.66 -21.68
C GLY A 483 -17.16 50.68 -20.20
N ASP A 484 -17.39 49.59 -19.47
CA ASP A 484 -16.98 49.44 -18.06
C ASP A 484 -15.51 49.00 -17.98
N ARG A 485 -14.63 49.99 -18.13
CA ARG A 485 -13.18 49.78 -18.17
C ARG A 485 -12.60 49.32 -16.82
N GLU A 486 -13.19 49.79 -15.72
CA GLU A 486 -12.77 49.42 -14.36
C GLU A 486 -13.16 47.96 -14.06
N GLY A 487 -14.38 47.56 -14.38
CA GLY A 487 -14.82 46.17 -14.26
C GLY A 487 -14.04 45.21 -15.15
N ALA A 488 -13.69 45.62 -16.37
CA ALA A 488 -12.85 44.84 -17.28
C ALA A 488 -11.43 44.63 -16.72
N GLU A 489 -10.82 45.66 -16.12
CA GLU A 489 -9.49 45.57 -15.51
C GLU A 489 -9.47 44.64 -14.29
N ILE A 490 -10.50 44.68 -13.44
CA ILE A 490 -10.62 43.79 -12.28
C ILE A 490 -10.69 42.33 -12.72
N LEU A 491 -11.52 42.03 -13.73
CA LEU A 491 -11.67 40.67 -14.27
C LEU A 491 -10.39 40.21 -14.98
N ALA A 492 -9.73 41.09 -15.74
CA ALA A 492 -8.45 40.80 -16.38
C ALA A 492 -7.35 40.44 -15.36
N ARG A 493 -7.35 41.07 -14.18
CA ARG A 493 -6.41 40.74 -13.10
C ARG A 493 -6.69 39.37 -12.51
N GLN A 494 -7.96 39.06 -12.27
CA GLN A 494 -8.37 37.73 -11.83
C GLN A 494 -7.94 36.64 -12.82
N VAL A 495 -8.10 36.87 -14.13
CA VAL A 495 -7.62 35.94 -15.17
C VAL A 495 -6.11 35.71 -15.07
N ALA A 496 -5.31 36.77 -14.85
CA ALA A 496 -3.86 36.68 -14.69
C ALA A 496 -3.46 35.92 -13.42
N ASP A 497 -4.12 36.19 -12.29
CA ASP A 497 -3.83 35.54 -11.00
C ASP A 497 -4.16 34.04 -11.00
N HIS A 498 -5.14 33.60 -11.81
CA HIS A 498 -5.47 32.18 -12.00
C HIS A 498 -4.43 31.42 -12.86
N GLY A 499 -3.42 32.10 -13.42
CA GLY A 499 -2.31 31.48 -14.14
C GLY A 499 -2.70 30.83 -15.47
N HIS A 500 -3.79 31.28 -16.11
CA HIS A 500 -4.23 30.73 -17.38
C HIS A 500 -3.39 31.25 -18.56
N ILE A 501 -3.09 30.39 -19.54
CA ILE A 501 -2.29 30.78 -20.72
C ILE A 501 -2.94 31.91 -21.52
N ASP A 502 -4.27 32.02 -21.45
CA ASP A 502 -5.03 33.06 -22.17
C ASP A 502 -4.89 34.46 -21.55
N ALA A 503 -4.41 34.58 -20.31
CA ALA A 503 -4.00 35.87 -19.76
C ALA A 503 -2.91 36.54 -20.62
N LEU A 504 -2.05 35.74 -21.27
CA LEU A 504 -1.01 36.21 -22.19
C LEU A 504 -1.57 36.73 -23.52
N PHE A 505 -2.80 36.34 -23.87
CA PHE A 505 -3.46 36.72 -25.12
C PHE A 505 -4.56 37.76 -24.91
N HIS A 506 -4.98 37.99 -23.66
CA HIS A 506 -6.04 38.94 -23.31
C HIS A 506 -5.70 40.38 -23.72
N PRO A 507 -6.57 41.05 -24.52
CA PRO A 507 -6.33 42.42 -24.99
C PRO A 507 -6.09 43.41 -23.85
N GLU A 508 -6.95 43.39 -22.83
CA GLU A 508 -6.79 44.23 -21.62
C GLU A 508 -5.51 43.92 -20.83
N CYS A 509 -5.14 42.65 -20.60
CA CYS A 509 -3.87 42.32 -19.95
C CYS A 509 -2.67 42.86 -20.74
N LYS A 510 -2.67 42.73 -22.07
CA LYS A 510 -1.61 43.31 -22.93
C LYS A 510 -1.60 44.84 -22.91
N ARG A 511 -2.78 45.46 -22.85
CA ARG A 511 -2.95 46.92 -22.84
C ARG A 511 -2.53 47.53 -21.50
N LEU A 512 -2.87 46.88 -20.40
CA LEU A 512 -2.65 47.35 -19.03
C LEU A 512 -1.26 46.95 -18.51
N TRP A 513 -0.80 45.74 -18.84
CA TRP A 513 0.43 45.13 -18.32
C TRP A 513 1.30 44.60 -19.47
N PRO A 514 1.79 45.48 -20.37
CA PRO A 514 2.55 45.07 -21.56
C PRO A 514 3.87 44.35 -21.24
N HIS A 515 4.38 44.49 -20.01
CA HIS A 515 5.60 43.85 -19.52
C HIS A 515 5.34 42.79 -18.44
N GLY A 516 4.06 42.47 -18.17
CA GLY A 516 3.65 41.54 -17.12
C GLY A 516 3.31 42.21 -15.79
N LEU A 517 3.06 41.35 -14.79
CA LEU A 517 2.80 41.71 -13.39
C LEU A 517 3.93 41.16 -12.51
N ASP A 518 4.33 41.92 -11.50
CA ASP A 518 5.23 41.48 -10.44
C ASP A 518 4.50 40.51 -9.48
N PRO A 519 5.22 39.74 -8.64
CA PRO A 519 4.61 38.73 -7.75
C PRO A 519 3.58 39.27 -6.75
N ASP A 520 3.58 40.58 -6.49
CA ASP A 520 2.60 41.28 -5.65
C ASP A 520 1.38 41.80 -6.44
N GLY A 521 1.31 41.51 -7.75
CA GLY A 521 0.23 41.91 -8.64
C GLY A 521 0.36 43.33 -9.20
N THR A 522 1.49 44.00 -8.99
CA THR A 522 1.74 45.34 -9.54
C THR A 522 2.26 45.28 -10.99
N PRO A 523 1.96 46.27 -11.86
CA PRO A 523 2.47 46.28 -13.23
C PRO A 523 4.00 46.34 -13.27
N THR A 524 4.63 45.38 -13.95
CA THR A 524 6.08 45.36 -14.15
C THR A 524 6.50 46.53 -15.04
N LEU A 525 7.49 47.29 -14.60
CA LEU A 525 8.08 48.36 -15.40
C LEU A 525 8.84 47.81 -16.60
N ARG A 526 8.94 48.61 -17.66
CA ARG A 526 9.69 48.26 -18.87
C ARG A 526 11.14 47.94 -18.52
N TRP A 527 11.57 46.71 -18.81
CA TRP A 527 12.95 46.25 -18.72
C TRP A 527 13.69 46.37 -20.05
#